data_AF-A0A925U0X5-F1
#
_entry.id   AF-A0A925U0X5-F1
#
_cell.length_a   1.000
_cell.length_b   1.000
_cell.length_c   1.000
_cell.angle_alpha   90.00
_cell.angle_beta   90.00
_cell.angle_gamma   90.00
#
_symmetry.space_group_name_H-M   'P 1'
#
loop_
_entity.id
_entity.type
_entity.pdbx_description
1 polymer ?
#
loop_
_entity_poly.entity_id
_entity_poly.type
_entity_poly.pdbx_seq_one_letter_code
_entity_poly.pdbx_strand_id
1 'polypeptide(L)'
;MKLLNNLSILFFGLLIFLVSCDKRKQTLDEITLLQKNLDSVLSTSAQIAPENKTQTTELILAYTNFAKDYPEDSLAPKFLFEAARLRLFMQDYPSAMQLLSTVSEKYPDDMLAPS
;
A
#
# COMPACT_ATOMS: atom_id res chain seq x y z
N MET A 1 -12.82 -46.64 3.58
CA MET A 1 -11.68 -46.12 4.37
C MET A 1 -10.65 -45.31 3.55
N LYS A 2 -11.02 -44.68 2.42
CA LYS A 2 -10.15 -43.74 1.65
C LYS A 2 -10.62 -42.28 1.70
N LEU A 3 -11.84 -42.02 2.16
CA LEU A 3 -12.45 -40.68 2.22
C LEU A 3 -11.98 -39.85 3.42
N LEU A 4 -11.52 -40.48 4.51
CA LEU A 4 -10.92 -39.78 5.66
C LEU A 4 -9.50 -39.25 5.38
N ASN A 5 -8.78 -39.85 4.44
CA ASN A 5 -7.41 -39.47 4.11
C ASN A 5 -7.32 -38.17 3.27
N ASN A 6 -8.39 -37.84 2.54
CA ASN A 6 -8.47 -36.61 1.75
C ASN A 6 -9.01 -35.42 2.55
N LEU A 7 -9.70 -35.68 3.69
CA LEU A 7 -10.23 -34.63 4.55
C LEU A 7 -9.12 -33.97 5.39
N SER A 8 -8.08 -34.74 5.74
CA SER A 8 -6.92 -34.25 6.51
C SER A 8 -6.03 -33.28 5.71
N ILE A 9 -6.00 -33.40 4.38
CA ILE A 9 -5.25 -32.52 3.48
C ILE A 9 -5.98 -31.18 3.29
N LEU A 10 -7.32 -31.20 3.28
CA LEU A 10 -8.18 -30.02 3.23
C LEU A 10 -8.07 -29.15 4.50
N PHE A 11 -7.81 -29.76 5.66
CA PHE A 11 -7.68 -29.02 6.92
C PHE A 11 -6.32 -28.34 7.09
N PHE A 12 -5.25 -28.91 6.52
CA PHE A 12 -3.90 -28.33 6.60
C PHE A 12 -3.70 -27.13 5.66
N GLY A 13 -4.48 -27.03 4.58
CA GLY A 13 -4.48 -25.85 3.70
C GLY A 13 -5.18 -24.61 4.28
N LEU A 14 -6.12 -24.79 5.22
CA LEU A 14 -6.93 -23.69 5.77
C LEU A 14 -6.17 -22.87 6.85
N LEU A 15 -5.20 -23.48 7.54
CA LEU A 15 -4.45 -22.85 8.63
C LEU A 15 -3.48 -21.75 8.17
N ILE A 16 -3.08 -21.73 6.89
CA ILE A 16 -2.12 -20.76 6.35
C ILE A 16 -2.76 -19.37 6.15
N PHE A 17 -4.09 -19.28 6.07
CA PHE A 17 -4.78 -18.00 5.84
C PHE A 17 -4.92 -17.12 7.09
N LEU A 18 -4.84 -17.68 8.30
CA LEU A 18 -5.16 -16.93 9.53
C LEU A 18 -4.01 -16.03 10.02
N VAL A 19 -2.76 -16.35 9.72
CA VAL A 19 -1.58 -15.60 10.22
C VAL A 19 -1.35 -14.27 9.47
N SER A 20 -1.79 -14.18 8.20
CA SER A 20 -1.57 -12.99 7.37
C SER A 20 -2.45 -11.79 7.76
N CYS A 21 -3.62 -12.04 8.36
CA CYS A 21 -4.60 -11.00 8.68
C CYS A 21 -4.13 -10.04 9.79
N ASP A 22 -3.37 -10.55 10.77
CA ASP A 22 -2.87 -9.76 11.90
C ASP A 22 -1.80 -8.74 11.44
N LYS A 23 -0.86 -9.18 10.59
CA LYS A 23 0.16 -8.31 10.01
C LYS A 23 -0.45 -7.23 9.12
N ARG A 24 -1.47 -7.56 8.32
CA ARG A 24 -2.17 -6.60 7.45
C ARG A 24 -2.77 -5.46 8.27
N LYS A 25 -3.46 -5.80 9.37
CA LYS A 25 -4.06 -4.80 10.25
C LYS A 25 -2.99 -3.89 10.87
N GLN A 26 -1.89 -4.46 11.35
CA GLN A 26 -0.79 -3.69 11.92
C GLN A 26 -0.22 -2.68 10.90
N THR A 27 0.01 -3.10 9.65
CA THR A 27 0.50 -2.20 8.59
C THR A 27 -0.48 -1.06 8.31
N LEU A 28 -1.79 -1.33 8.34
CA LEU A 28 -2.81 -0.29 8.15
C LEU A 28 -2.87 0.69 9.32
N ASP A 29 -2.74 0.20 10.55
CA ASP A 29 -2.72 1.05 11.75
C ASP A 29 -1.49 1.99 11.72
N GLU A 30 -0.33 1.49 11.26
CA GLU A 30 0.88 2.31 11.05
C GLU A 30 0.67 3.38 9.97
N ILE A 31 0.14 3.01 8.81
CA ILE A 31 -0.18 3.95 7.72
C ILE A 31 -1.13 5.04 8.22
N THR A 32 -2.17 4.66 8.97
CA THR A 32 -3.17 5.58 9.51
C THR A 32 -2.53 6.57 10.48
N LEU A 33 -1.60 6.11 11.32
CA LEU A 33 -0.86 6.98 12.24
C LEU A 33 0.01 7.99 11.49
N LEU A 34 0.74 7.56 10.47
CA LEU A 34 1.58 8.43 9.64
C LEU A 34 0.74 9.46 8.87
N GLN A 35 -0.41 9.06 8.32
CA GLN A 35 -1.38 9.96 7.70
C GLN A 35 -1.83 11.05 8.67
N LYS A 36 -2.27 10.65 9.87
CA LYS A 36 -2.72 11.58 10.91
C LYS A 36 -1.64 12.60 11.30
N ASN A 37 -0.38 12.19 11.34
CA ASN A 37 0.74 13.10 11.64
C ASN A 37 0.97 14.15 10.53
N LEU A 38 0.48 13.89 9.31
CA LEU A 38 0.63 14.75 8.14
C LEU A 38 -0.69 15.41 7.69
N ASP A 39 -1.82 15.14 8.34
CA ASP A 39 -3.16 15.61 7.91
C ASP A 39 -3.21 17.12 7.66
N SER A 40 -2.64 17.93 8.55
CA SER A 40 -2.62 19.39 8.41
C SER A 40 -1.72 19.84 7.26
N VAL A 41 -0.63 19.13 6.99
CA VAL A 41 0.34 19.44 5.92
C VAL A 41 -0.25 19.12 4.56
N LEU A 42 -0.84 17.93 4.40
CA LEU A 42 -1.41 17.45 3.14
C LEU A 42 -2.66 18.24 2.72
N SER A 43 -3.37 18.84 3.68
CA SER A 43 -4.60 19.59 3.42
C SER A 43 -4.38 21.06 3.09
N THR A 44 -3.21 21.63 3.42
CA THR A 44 -3.00 23.09 3.38
C THR A 44 -1.87 23.53 2.45
N SER A 45 -1.00 22.60 2.01
CA SER A 45 0.19 22.93 1.25
C SER A 45 0.20 22.27 -0.13
N ALA A 46 0.66 23.03 -1.14
CA ALA A 46 0.90 22.50 -2.48
C ALA A 46 2.26 21.79 -2.60
N GLN A 47 3.12 21.92 -1.58
CA GLN A 47 4.49 21.38 -1.56
C GLN A 47 4.85 20.97 -0.13
N ILE A 48 5.69 19.94 -0.02
CA ILE A 48 6.15 19.44 1.28
C ILE A 48 7.33 20.27 1.78
N ALA A 49 7.13 20.97 2.91
CA ALA A 49 8.18 21.73 3.57
C ALA A 49 9.30 20.83 4.09
N PRO A 50 10.57 21.30 4.17
CA PRO A 50 11.73 20.48 4.55
C PRO A 50 11.54 19.69 5.86
N GLU A 51 10.91 20.28 6.86
CA GLU A 51 10.66 19.68 8.17
C GLU A 51 9.69 18.48 8.13
N ASN A 52 8.86 18.38 7.09
CA ASN A 52 7.91 17.27 6.91
C ASN A 52 8.42 16.19 5.94
N LYS A 53 9.59 16.39 5.30
CA LYS A 53 10.11 15.46 4.28
C LYS A 53 10.36 14.06 4.81
N THR A 54 10.87 13.93 6.03
CA THR A 54 11.16 12.63 6.65
C THR A 54 9.89 11.82 6.84
N GLN A 55 8.88 12.38 7.52
CA GLN A 55 7.59 11.72 7.76
C GLN A 55 6.85 11.43 6.44
N THR A 56 6.95 12.32 5.45
CA THR A 56 6.37 12.08 4.13
C THR A 56 7.06 10.89 3.44
N THR A 57 8.39 10.78 3.57
CA THR A 57 9.15 9.64 3.02
C THR A 57 8.79 8.33 3.72
N GLU A 58 8.60 8.36 5.05
CA GLU A 58 8.12 7.20 5.82
C GLU A 58 6.73 6.76 5.35
N LEU A 59 5.80 7.70 5.12
CA LEU A 59 4.47 7.39 4.62
C LEU A 59 4.51 6.80 3.19
N ILE A 60 5.34 7.35 2.30
CA ILE A 60 5.57 6.79 0.96
C ILE A 60 6.10 5.35 1.06
N LEU A 61 7.04 5.10 1.97
CA LEU A 61 7.60 3.77 2.18
C LEU A 61 6.54 2.79 2.71
N ALA A 62 5.71 3.22 3.67
CA ALA A 62 4.63 2.40 4.22
C ALA A 62 3.60 2.02 3.14
N TYR A 63 3.20 2.97 2.29
CA TYR A 63 2.30 2.72 1.15
C TYR A 63 2.89 1.71 0.14
N THR A 64 4.14 1.94 -0.28
CA THR A 64 4.80 1.07 -1.27
C THR A 64 5.05 -0.33 -0.72
N ASN A 65 5.41 -0.45 0.56
CA ASN A 65 5.53 -1.74 1.24
C ASN A 65 4.19 -2.46 1.37
N PHE A 66 3.10 -1.75 1.68
CA PHE A 66 1.77 -2.36 1.71
C PHE A 66 1.40 -2.94 0.34
N ALA A 67 1.56 -2.18 -0.74
CA ALA A 67 1.23 -2.67 -2.08
C ALA A 67 2.15 -3.81 -2.55
N LYS A 68 3.37 -3.89 -2.02
CA LYS A 68 4.29 -5.00 -2.25
C LYS A 68 3.90 -6.25 -1.48
N ASP A 69 3.52 -6.10 -0.21
CA ASP A 69 3.19 -7.21 0.70
C ASP A 69 1.76 -7.74 0.48
N TYR A 70 0.85 -6.88 0.01
CA TYR A 70 -0.58 -7.17 -0.21
C TYR A 70 -1.03 -6.74 -1.62
N PRO A 71 -0.45 -7.27 -2.70
CA PRO A 71 -0.72 -6.81 -4.07
C PRO A 71 -2.16 -7.06 -4.53
N GLU A 72 -2.85 -8.08 -4.00
CA GLU A 72 -4.25 -8.36 -4.33
C GLU A 72 -5.24 -7.55 -3.50
N ASP A 73 -4.75 -6.72 -2.58
CA ASP A 73 -5.61 -5.89 -1.74
C ASP A 73 -6.17 -4.73 -2.55
N SER A 74 -7.47 -4.48 -2.41
CA SER A 74 -8.15 -3.32 -3.02
C SER A 74 -7.51 -1.96 -2.69
N LEU A 75 -6.73 -1.85 -1.60
CA LEU A 75 -6.02 -0.64 -1.21
C LEU A 75 -4.64 -0.51 -1.85
N ALA A 76 -4.06 -1.58 -2.41
CA ALA A 76 -2.74 -1.56 -3.01
C ALA A 76 -2.59 -0.54 -4.16
N PRO A 77 -3.47 -0.50 -5.18
CA PRO A 77 -3.39 0.52 -6.24
C PRO A 77 -3.57 1.93 -5.67
N LYS A 78 -4.48 2.10 -4.71
CA LYS A 78 -4.69 3.38 -4.03
C LYS A 78 -3.45 3.87 -3.30
N PHE A 79 -2.76 3.03 -2.53
CA PHE A 79 -1.55 3.42 -1.82
C PHE A 79 -0.38 3.71 -2.77
N LEU A 80 -0.24 2.99 -3.87
CA LEU A 80 0.76 3.34 -4.90
C LEU A 80 0.48 4.70 -5.53
N PHE A 81 -0.79 4.98 -5.85
CA PHE A 81 -1.20 6.27 -6.37
C PHE A 81 -0.95 7.41 -5.36
N GLU A 82 -1.30 7.21 -4.09
CA GLU A 82 -1.05 8.19 -3.03
C GLU A 82 0.46 8.42 -2.81
N ALA A 83 1.28 7.36 -2.86
CA ALA A 83 2.73 7.48 -2.81
C ALA A 83 3.26 8.31 -3.99
N ALA A 84 2.75 8.10 -5.20
CA ALA A 84 3.10 8.92 -6.36
C ALA A 84 2.71 10.39 -6.15
N ARG A 85 1.49 10.65 -5.63
CA ARG A 85 1.02 12.02 -5.32
C ARG A 85 1.94 12.73 -4.32
N LEU A 86 2.39 12.04 -3.27
CA LEU A 86 3.34 12.61 -2.31
C LEU A 86 4.70 12.90 -2.96
N ARG A 87 5.18 12.02 -3.86
CA ARG A 87 6.40 12.28 -4.65
C ARG A 87 6.26 13.50 -5.55
N LEU A 88 5.09 13.74 -6.14
CA LEU A 88 4.80 14.98 -6.88
C LEU A 88 4.88 16.22 -5.99
N PHE A 89 4.31 16.19 -4.78
CA PHE A 89 4.42 17.31 -3.82
C PHE A 89 5.85 17.53 -3.31
N MET A 90 6.70 16.51 -3.37
CA MET A 90 8.14 16.61 -3.11
C MET A 90 8.96 17.00 -4.36
N GLN A 91 8.31 17.24 -5.51
CA GLN A 91 8.93 17.51 -6.81
C GLN A 91 9.84 16.39 -7.32
N ASP A 92 9.65 15.17 -6.81
CA ASP A 92 10.35 13.97 -7.25
C ASP A 92 9.56 13.29 -8.37
N TYR A 93 9.49 13.98 -9.52
CA TYR A 93 8.75 13.54 -10.69
C TYR A 93 9.20 12.17 -11.22
N PRO A 94 10.51 11.83 -11.28
CA PRO A 94 10.94 10.51 -11.74
C PRO A 94 10.38 9.38 -10.88
N SER A 95 10.44 9.51 -9.55
CA SER A 95 9.89 8.49 -8.64
C SER A 95 8.36 8.43 -8.69
N ALA A 96 7.70 9.58 -8.83
CA ALA A 96 6.25 9.63 -9.04
C ALA A 96 5.84 8.86 -10.30
N MET A 97 6.54 9.09 -11.42
CA MET A 97 6.25 8.40 -12.67
C MET A 97 6.46 6.89 -12.57
N GLN A 98 7.53 6.44 -11.90
CA GLN A 98 7.76 5.01 -11.70
C GLN A 98 6.61 4.34 -10.93
N LEU A 99 6.09 5.01 -9.89
CA LEU A 99 4.95 4.51 -9.12
C LEU A 99 3.67 4.49 -9.95
N LEU A 100 3.40 5.54 -10.73
CA LEU A 100 2.25 5.59 -11.64
C LEU A 100 2.32 4.50 -12.72
N SER A 101 3.48 4.28 -13.33
CA SER A 101 3.71 3.16 -14.25
C SER A 101 3.43 1.82 -13.57
N THR A 102 3.84 1.66 -12.32
CA THR A 102 3.53 0.45 -11.55
C THR A 102 2.03 0.26 -11.36
N VAL A 103 1.27 1.34 -11.15
CA VAL A 103 -0.21 1.27 -11.09
C VAL A 103 -0.79 0.79 -12.42
N SER A 104 -0.40 1.42 -13.55
CA SER A 104 -0.88 1.01 -14.89
C SER A 104 -0.51 -0.43 -15.25
N GLU A 105 0.71 -0.87 -14.91
CA GLU A 105 1.22 -2.20 -15.29
C GLU A 105 0.61 -3.32 -14.46
N LYS A 106 0.42 -3.10 -13.15
CA LYS A 106 -0.05 -4.14 -12.22
C LYS A 106 -1.55 -4.11 -11.96
N TYR A 107 -2.18 -2.95 -12.14
CA TYR A 107 -3.60 -2.73 -11.85
C TYR A 107 -4.31 -2.06 -13.04
N PRO A 108 -4.20 -2.62 -14.26
CA PRO A 108 -4.70 -1.97 -15.48
C PRO A 108 -6.22 -1.73 -15.49
N ASP A 109 -6.98 -2.53 -14.73
CA ASP A 109 -8.44 -2.42 -14.62
C ASP A 109 -8.88 -1.52 -13.44
N ASP A 110 -7.95 -1.03 -12.63
CA ASP A 110 -8.26 -0.13 -11.51
C ASP A 110 -8.53 1.29 -12.02
N MET A 111 -9.51 1.98 -11.44
CA MET A 111 -9.87 3.34 -11.84
C MET A 111 -8.74 4.36 -11.67
N LEU A 112 -7.73 4.04 -10.86
CA LEU A 112 -6.56 4.88 -10.60
C LEU A 112 -5.43 4.64 -11.60
N ALA A 113 -5.53 3.65 -12.48
CA ALA A 113 -4.56 3.43 -13.55
C ALA A 113 -4.56 4.61 -14.53
N PRO A 114 -3.43 5.31 -14.70
CA PRO A 114 -3.29 6.29 -15.77
C PRO A 114 -3.52 5.66 -17.15
N SER A 115 -4.37 6.30 -17.96
CA SER A 115 -4.67 5.95 -19.36
C SER A 115 -3.69 6.55 -20.36
#